data_AF-A0A821HNS2-F1
#
_entry.id   AF-A0A821HNS2-F1
#
_cell.length_a   1.000
_cell.length_b   1.000
_cell.length_c   1.000
_cell.angle_alpha   90.00
_cell.angle_beta   90.00
_cell.angle_gamma   90.00
#
_symmetry.space_group_name_H-M   'P 1'
#
loop_
_entity.id
_entity.type
_entity.pdbx_description
1 polymer ?
#
loop_
_entity_poly.entity_id
_entity_poly.type
_entity_poly.pdbx_seq_one_letter_code
_entity_poly.pdbx_strand_id
1 'polypeptide(L)'
;LYTEAELTGSMSRIETINFHQEIEVNGIKFWCYHAGHVLGAAMFMIEIAGVKILYTGDFSRQEDRHLMAAEVPNLRPDVLVTVRHSVYFL
;
A
#
# COMPACT_ATOMS: atom_id res chain seq x y z
N LEU A 1 -6.70 -9.41 -22.81
CA LEU A 1 -7.63 -9.20 -21.68
C LEU A 1 -8.38 -7.87 -21.81
N TYR A 2 -7.77 -6.80 -22.34
CA TYR A 2 -8.41 -5.50 -22.59
C TYR A 2 -7.66 -4.70 -23.69
N THR A 3 -8.28 -3.64 -24.19
CA THR A 3 -7.80 -2.71 -25.22
C THR A 3 -7.17 -1.46 -24.62
N GLU A 4 -6.41 -0.70 -25.43
CA GLU A 4 -5.80 0.57 -25.01
C GLU A 4 -6.85 1.65 -24.66
N ALA A 5 -7.98 1.64 -25.38
CA ALA A 5 -9.10 2.53 -25.09
C ALA A 5 -9.70 2.23 -23.71
N GLU A 6 -9.84 0.95 -23.34
CA GLU A 6 -10.30 0.54 -22.01
C GLU A 6 -9.31 0.92 -20.92
N LEU A 7 -8.00 0.78 -21.17
CA LEU A 7 -6.95 1.22 -20.24
C LEU A 7 -7.04 2.73 -19.99
N THR A 8 -7.09 3.53 -21.06
CA THR A 8 -7.19 4.99 -20.97
C THR A 8 -8.46 5.44 -20.26
N GLY A 9 -9.59 4.79 -20.57
CA GLY A 9 -10.87 5.03 -19.90
C GLY A 9 -10.89 4.62 -18.44
N SER A 10 -9.98 3.75 -17.98
CA SER A 10 -9.86 3.41 -16.56
C SER A 10 -9.14 4.49 -15.75
N MET A 11 -8.17 5.19 -16.35
CA MET A 11 -7.33 6.17 -15.65
C MET A 11 -8.15 7.32 -15.06
N SER A 12 -9.21 7.76 -15.73
CA SER A 12 -10.10 8.84 -15.24
C SER A 12 -10.94 8.45 -14.02
N ARG A 13 -10.99 7.15 -13.67
CA ARG A 13 -11.71 6.62 -12.51
C ARG A 13 -10.79 6.31 -11.33
N ILE A 14 -9.48 6.47 -11.49
CA ILE A 14 -8.49 6.21 -10.44
C ILE A 14 -8.28 7.49 -9.64
N GLU A 15 -8.56 7.42 -8.35
CA GLU A 15 -8.25 8.50 -7.41
C GLU A 15 -6.88 8.27 -6.79
N THR A 16 -6.15 9.37 -6.59
CA THR A 16 -4.82 9.34 -5.98
C THR A 16 -4.90 9.71 -4.51
N ILE A 17 -4.06 9.07 -3.71
CA ILE A 17 -3.91 9.32 -2.27
C ILE A 17 -2.45 9.62 -1.99
N ASN A 18 -2.19 10.61 -1.13
CA ASN A 18 -0.84 10.88 -0.66
C ASN A 18 -0.49 9.96 0.52
N PHE A 19 0.80 9.69 0.72
CA PHE A 19 1.26 8.99 1.91
C PHE A 19 0.80 9.71 3.18
N HIS A 20 0.41 8.93 4.19
CA HIS A 20 -0.11 9.37 5.49
C HIS A 20 -1.41 10.19 5.43
N GLN A 21 -2.06 10.33 4.27
CA GLN A 21 -3.37 10.94 4.14
C GLN A 21 -4.46 9.93 4.52
N GLU A 22 -5.36 10.28 5.44
CA GLU A 22 -6.57 9.50 5.73
C GLU A 22 -7.68 9.85 4.72
N ILE A 23 -8.28 8.81 4.12
CA ILE A 23 -9.48 8.89 3.30
C ILE A 23 -10.55 8.00 3.94
N GLU A 24 -11.82 8.44 3.87
CA GLU A 24 -12.97 7.64 4.27
C GLU A 24 -13.93 7.46 3.09
N VAL A 25 -14.27 6.20 2.79
CA VAL A 25 -15.25 5.85 1.75
C VAL A 25 -16.21 4.83 2.34
N ASN A 26 -17.51 5.15 2.34
CA ASN A 26 -18.57 4.26 2.82
C ASN A 26 -18.32 3.72 4.25
N GLY A 27 -17.76 4.55 5.15
CA GLY A 27 -17.43 4.18 6.53
C GLY A 27 -16.17 3.33 6.69
N ILE A 28 -15.40 3.14 5.61
CA ILE A 28 -14.08 2.49 5.64
C ILE A 28 -13.03 3.58 5.60
N LYS A 29 -12.19 3.64 6.63
CA LYS A 29 -11.05 4.55 6.69
C LYS A 29 -9.82 3.85 6.18
N PHE A 30 -9.00 4.53 5.40
CA PHE A 30 -7.72 4.00 4.98
C PHE A 30 -6.70 5.10 4.73
N TRP A 31 -5.43 4.74 4.92
CA TRP A 31 -4.26 5.56 4.63
C TRP A 31 -3.11 4.65 4.27
N CYS A 32 -2.04 5.22 3.72
CA CYS A 32 -0.90 4.43 3.29
C CYS A 32 0.45 4.93 3.83
N TYR A 33 1.37 3.99 3.97
CA TYR A 33 2.77 4.21 4.35
C TYR A 33 3.68 3.78 3.20
N HIS A 34 4.92 4.27 3.18
CA HIS A 34 5.89 3.83 2.19
C HIS A 34 6.22 2.33 2.37
N ALA A 35 6.10 1.55 1.29
CA ALA A 35 6.47 0.13 1.29
C ALA A 35 7.92 -0.13 0.83
N GLY A 36 8.58 0.88 0.25
CA GLY A 36 9.84 0.66 -0.47
C GLY A 36 9.60 -0.25 -1.69
N HIS A 37 10.59 -1.07 -2.05
CA HIS A 37 10.55 -2.02 -3.19
C HIS A 37 10.55 -1.36 -4.58
N VAL A 38 9.58 -0.49 -4.89
CA VAL A 38 9.52 0.30 -6.13
C VAL A 38 8.98 1.70 -5.85
N LEU A 39 9.18 2.65 -6.78
CA LEU A 39 8.63 4.00 -6.66
C LEU A 39 7.10 3.96 -6.56
N GLY A 40 6.56 4.62 -5.53
CA GLY A 40 5.12 4.69 -5.30
C GLY A 40 4.50 3.47 -4.62
N ALA A 41 5.27 2.44 -4.29
CA ALA A 41 4.73 1.29 -3.55
C ALA A 41 4.34 1.67 -2.12
N ALA A 42 3.21 1.14 -1.69
CA ALA A 42 2.49 1.60 -0.52
C ALA A 42 1.91 0.42 0.29
N MET A 43 2.04 0.50 1.61
CA MET A 43 1.33 -0.38 2.54
C MET A 43 0.06 0.31 3.00
N PHE A 44 -1.10 -0.33 2.86
CA PHE A 44 -2.38 0.25 3.23
C PHE A 44 -2.80 -0.21 4.63
N MET A 45 -3.05 0.75 5.50
CA MET A 45 -3.79 0.53 6.74
C MET A 45 -5.26 0.81 6.47
N ILE A 46 -6.10 -0.15 6.81
CA ILE A 46 -7.55 -0.10 6.61
C ILE A 46 -8.20 -0.25 7.98
N GLU A 47 -9.14 0.62 8.31
CA GLU A 47 -9.88 0.60 9.56
C GLU A 47 -11.38 0.53 9.29
N ILE A 48 -12.02 -0.52 9.82
CA ILE A 48 -13.45 -0.77 9.68
C ILE A 48 -14.00 -1.11 11.06
N ALA A 49 -14.94 -0.31 11.56
CA ALA A 49 -15.55 -0.50 12.87
C ALA A 49 -14.54 -0.68 14.02
N GLY A 50 -13.40 0.03 13.96
CA GLY A 50 -12.32 -0.02 14.95
C GLY A 50 -11.31 -1.16 14.77
N VAL A 51 -11.55 -2.10 13.86
CA VAL A 51 -10.59 -3.16 13.51
C VAL A 51 -9.62 -2.64 12.45
N LYS A 52 -8.32 -2.75 12.72
CA LYS A 52 -7.23 -2.25 11.87
C LYS A 52 -6.54 -3.40 11.14
N ILE A 53 -6.48 -3.32 9.82
CA ILE A 53 -5.86 -4.30 8.93
C ILE A 53 -4.72 -3.62 8.18
N LEU A 54 -3.51 -4.18 8.27
CA LEU A 54 -2.36 -3.73 7.47
C LEU A 54 -2.12 -4.69 6.32
N TYR A 55 -2.25 -4.20 5.08
CA TYR A 55 -1.84 -4.90 3.86
C TYR A 55 -0.51 -4.35 3.37
N THR A 56 0.53 -5.19 3.35
CA THR A 56 1.90 -4.72 3.04
C THR A 56 2.20 -4.63 1.55
N GLY A 57 1.46 -5.34 0.70
CA GLY A 57 1.96 -5.66 -0.65
C GLY A 57 3.35 -6.30 -0.59
N ASP A 58 4.13 -6.12 -1.66
CA ASP A 58 5.58 -6.39 -1.64
C ASP A 58 6.30 -5.16 -1.08
N PHE A 59 7.04 -5.37 0.01
CA PHE A 59 7.76 -4.32 0.72
C PHE A 59 9.25 -4.66 0.82
N SER A 60 10.11 -3.64 0.79
CA SER A 60 11.55 -3.79 1.02
C SER A 60 11.98 -2.96 2.22
N ARG A 61 12.67 -3.58 3.16
CA ARG A 61 13.26 -2.88 4.32
C ARG A 61 14.69 -2.42 4.09
N GLN A 62 15.23 -2.61 2.89
CA GLN A 62 16.57 -2.14 2.54
C GLN A 62 16.47 -0.75 1.93
N GLU A 63 17.30 0.18 2.41
CA GLU A 63 17.47 1.48 1.77
C GLU A 63 18.22 1.31 0.45
N ASP A 64 17.70 1.97 -0.59
CA ASP A 64 18.38 2.11 -1.88
C ASP A 64 18.70 3.60 -2.09
N ARG A 65 19.62 3.91 -3.01
CA ARG A 65 20.00 5.27 -3.39
C ARG A 65 18.82 6.18 -3.74
N HIS A 66 17.71 5.59 -4.21
CA HIS A 66 16.52 6.34 -4.67
C HIS A 66 15.23 5.93 -3.96
N LEU A 67 15.24 4.91 -3.10
CA LEU A 67 14.04 4.39 -2.45
C LEU A 67 14.23 4.34 -0.94
N MET A 68 13.25 4.90 -0.24
CA MET A 68 13.15 4.74 1.20
C MET A 68 12.79 3.30 1.54
N ALA A 69 13.30 2.81 2.68
CA ALA A 69 12.87 1.54 3.24
C ALA A 69 11.40 1.58 3.65
N ALA A 70 10.76 0.40 3.71
CA ALA A 70 9.42 0.26 4.22
C ALA A 70 9.29 0.82 5.65
N GLU A 71 8.29 1.65 5.86
CA GLU A 71 8.00 2.22 7.17
C GLU A 71 7.46 1.15 8.13
N VAL A 72 7.67 1.38 9.43
CA VAL A 72 6.99 0.60 10.47
C VAL A 72 5.90 1.49 11.07
N PRO A 73 4.61 1.18 10.85
CA PRO A 73 3.52 1.97 11.42
C PRO A 73 3.62 2.04 12.94
N ASN A 74 3.41 3.23 13.51
CA ASN A 74 3.32 3.41 14.96
C ASN A 74 2.04 2.77 15.54
N LEU A 75 0.98 2.68 14.72
CA LEU A 75 -0.25 1.97 15.08
C LEU A 75 -0.06 0.47 14.92
N ARG A 76 -0.52 -0.29 15.92
CA ARG A 76 -0.55 -1.75 15.85
C ARG A 76 -1.78 -2.21 15.07
N PRO A 77 -1.61 -2.96 13.97
CA PRO A 77 -2.74 -3.60 13.30
C PRO A 77 -3.25 -4.79 14.13
N ASP A 78 -4.55 -5.04 14.06
CA ASP A 78 -5.17 -6.26 14.59
C ASP A 78 -4.92 -7.45 13.66
N VAL A 79 -4.88 -7.19 12.35
CA VAL A 79 -4.63 -8.19 11.31
C VAL A 79 -3.51 -7.71 10.39
N LEU A 80 -2.51 -8.56 10.18
CA LEU A 80 -1.43 -8.33 9.20
C LEU A 80 -1.60 -9.27 8.02
N VAL A 81 -1.80 -8.70 6.83
CA VAL A 81 -1.75 -9.43 5.56
C VAL A 81 -0.43 -9.08 4.88
N THR A 82 0.48 -10.05 4.86
CA THR A 82 1.80 -9.86 4.27
C THR A 82 2.07 -10.91 3.20
N VAL A 83 2.69 -10.47 2.10
CA VAL A 83 3.19 -11.37 1.07
C VAL A 83 4.66 -11.63 1.36
N ARG A 84 5.01 -12.90 1.49
CA ARG A 84 6.40 -13.32 1.52
C ARG A 84 6.81 -13.71 0.11
N HIS A 85 7.49 -12.81 -0.56
CA HIS A 85 8.23 -13.17 -1.76
C HIS A 85 9.55 -13.82 -1.32
N SER A 86 9.72 -15.12 -1.58
CA SER A 86 11.00 -15.82 -1.38
C SER A 86 12.00 -15.36 -2.44
N VAL A 87 12.47 -14.12 -2.37
CA VAL A 87 13.57 -13.58 -3.20
C VAL A 87 14.86 -13.41 -2.38
N TYR A 88 14.96 -14.11 -1.26
CA TYR A 88 16.23 -14.38 -0.60
C TYR A 88 16.53 -15.86 -0.78
N PHE A 89 17.06 -16.24 -1.95
CA PHE A 89 18.03 -17.32 -1.98
C PHE A 89 19.28 -16.77 -1.31
N LEU A 90 19.78 -17.49 -0.30
CA LEU A 90 21.15 -17.37 0.18
C LEU A 90 22.14 -17.41 -1.01
#